data_AF-A0A353R8R5-F1
#
_entry.id   AF-A0A353R8R5-F1
#
_cell.length_a   1.000
_cell.length_b   1.000
_cell.length_c   1.000
_cell.angle_alpha   90.00
_cell.angle_beta   90.00
_cell.angle_gamma   90.00
#
_symmetry.space_group_name_H-M   'P 1'
#
loop_
_entity.id
_entity.type
_entity.pdbx_description
1 polymer ?
#
loop_
_entity_poly.entity_id
_entity_poly.type
_entity_poly.pdbx_seq_one_letter_code
_entity_poly.pdbx_strand_id
1 'polypeptide(L)'
;MSRKRKSIVEWTMHNHKIVLLLVTFLVGLGIFALPNMPKKEYPDFTIRNALVVGVYPGASSEQVEEQLTIPLEKRILSYKEIDREKTYSLTREGIVYFVLDLTEKEKTPRNFYTNLRLDLDEFKAQLPPGVLPLMVISEFGETSAILITLESESLTYDQLDDCLDRLEGRLRPLPIVTNIKRYGQQQEQINIYLDKEKLAAYALNTQQI
;
A
#
# COMPACT_ATOMS: atom_id res chain seq x y z
N MET A 1 30.84 34.45 -53.23
CA MET A 1 29.74 35.28 -52.66
C MET A 1 29.23 34.63 -51.39
N SER A 2 29.64 35.12 -50.22
CA SER A 2 29.21 34.58 -48.92
C SER A 2 27.77 35.02 -48.65
N ARG A 3 26.82 34.08 -48.67
CA ARG A 3 25.43 34.31 -48.22
C ARG A 3 25.49 34.66 -46.74
N LYS A 4 25.48 35.95 -46.39
CA LYS A 4 25.19 36.41 -45.02
C LYS A 4 23.83 35.83 -44.63
N ARG A 5 23.82 34.76 -43.83
CA ARG A 5 22.61 34.31 -43.14
C ARG A 5 22.20 35.49 -42.26
N LYS A 6 21.06 36.13 -42.57
CA LYS A 6 20.48 37.15 -41.68
C LYS A 6 20.42 36.53 -40.28
N SER A 7 21.00 37.21 -39.30
CA SER A 7 20.94 36.75 -37.92
C SER A 7 19.47 36.61 -37.51
N ILE A 8 19.11 35.61 -36.70
CA ILE A 8 17.73 35.41 -36.21
C ILE A 8 17.17 36.71 -35.62
N VAL A 9 18.03 37.50 -34.96
CA VAL A 9 17.69 38.81 -34.39
C VAL A 9 17.31 39.82 -35.48
N GLU A 10 18.10 39.89 -36.54
CA GLU A 10 17.90 40.84 -37.65
C GLU A 10 16.62 40.52 -38.44
N TRP A 11 16.30 39.24 -38.61
CA TRP A 11 15.06 38.79 -39.26
C TRP A 11 13.81 39.08 -38.41
N THR A 12 13.93 38.89 -37.09
CA THR A 12 12.86 39.17 -36.11
C THR A 12 12.54 40.66 -36.07
N MET A 13 13.55 41.54 -36.12
CA MET A 13 13.33 43.00 -36.14
C MET A 13 12.73 43.48 -37.47
N HIS A 14 13.12 42.91 -38.61
CA HIS A 14 12.56 43.29 -39.90
C HIS A 14 11.08 42.89 -40.05
N ASN A 15 10.68 41.76 -39.44
CA ASN A 15 9.31 41.21 -39.50
C ASN A 15 8.53 41.38 -38.19
N HIS A 16 8.66 42.54 -37.53
CA HIS A 16 8.06 42.81 -36.22
C HIS A 16 6.55 42.52 -36.14
N LYS A 17 5.78 42.70 -37.22
CA LYS A 17 4.33 42.41 -37.25
C LYS A 17 4.01 40.91 -37.12
N ILE A 18 4.82 40.07 -37.76
CA ILE A 18 4.68 38.60 -37.70
C ILE A 18 5.03 38.12 -36.30
N VAL A 19 6.10 38.66 -35.73
CA VAL A 19 6.54 38.34 -34.37
C VAL A 19 5.49 38.78 -33.35
N LEU A 20 4.94 39.99 -33.48
CA LEU A 20 3.87 40.49 -32.62
C LEU A 20 2.64 39.57 -32.66
N LEU A 21 2.20 39.16 -33.87
CA LEU A 21 1.07 38.24 -34.03
C LEU A 21 1.35 36.90 -33.34
N LEU A 22 2.55 36.34 -33.54
CA LEU A 22 2.96 35.07 -32.93
C LEU A 22 2.97 35.17 -31.40
N VAL A 23 3.51 36.26 -30.84
CA VAL A 23 3.51 36.52 -29.39
C VAL A 23 2.08 36.66 -28.86
N THR A 24 1.23 37.45 -29.50
CA THR A 24 -0.17 37.60 -29.08
C THR A 24 -0.93 36.27 -29.14
N PHE A 25 -0.67 35.46 -30.17
CA PHE A 25 -1.26 34.13 -30.30
C PHE A 25 -0.78 33.17 -29.18
N LEU A 26 0.53 33.14 -28.88
CA LEU A 26 1.09 32.36 -27.77
C LEU A 26 0.52 32.80 -26.42
N VAL A 27 0.37 34.11 -26.19
CA VAL A 27 -0.25 34.65 -24.96
C VAL A 27 -1.71 34.24 -24.88
N GLY A 28 -2.46 34.31 -25.98
CA GLY A 28 -3.85 33.85 -26.05
C GLY A 28 -3.99 32.35 -25.75
N LEU A 29 -3.10 31.51 -26.31
CA LEU A 29 -3.05 30.09 -25.99
C LEU A 29 -2.69 29.84 -24.52
N GLY A 30 -1.77 30.62 -23.95
CA GLY A 30 -1.42 30.55 -22.53
C GLY A 30 -2.63 30.85 -21.63
N ILE A 31 -3.35 31.95 -21.90
CA ILE A 31 -4.56 32.33 -21.16
C ILE A 31 -5.64 31.24 -21.30
N PHE A 32 -5.81 30.67 -22.49
CA PHE A 32 -6.76 29.58 -22.72
C PHE A 32 -6.37 28.27 -22.00
N ALA A 33 -5.08 28.02 -21.80
CA ALA A 33 -4.59 26.83 -21.12
C ALA A 33 -4.68 26.92 -19.60
N LEU A 34 -4.63 28.12 -19.01
CA LEU A 34 -4.64 28.32 -17.55
C LEU A 34 -5.82 27.66 -16.81
N PRO A 35 -7.09 27.75 -17.29
CA PRO A 35 -8.22 27.11 -16.62
C PRO A 35 -8.19 25.57 -16.69
N ASN A 36 -7.59 25.02 -17.75
CA ASN A 36 -7.53 23.57 -17.99
C ASN A 36 -6.26 22.93 -17.41
N MET A 37 -5.37 23.71 -16.81
CA MET A 37 -4.12 23.19 -16.25
C MET A 37 -4.42 22.38 -14.98
N PRO A 38 -4.16 21.06 -14.97
CA PRO A 38 -4.38 20.24 -13.78
C PRO A 38 -3.41 20.71 -12.70
N LYS A 39 -3.97 21.09 -11.54
CA LYS A 39 -3.20 21.46 -10.36
C LYS A 39 -3.11 20.22 -9.47
N LYS A 40 -1.89 19.76 -9.23
CA LYS A 40 -1.60 18.75 -8.20
C LYS A 40 -0.82 19.44 -7.09
N GLU A 41 -1.29 19.33 -5.86
CA GLU A 41 -0.61 19.89 -4.68
C GLU A 41 0.68 19.12 -4.37
N TYR A 42 0.65 17.80 -4.57
CA TYR A 42 1.79 16.91 -4.37
C TYR A 42 2.16 16.20 -5.69
N PRO A 43 3.46 16.11 -6.02
CA PRO A 43 3.91 15.28 -7.13
C PRO A 43 3.66 13.80 -6.81
N ASP A 44 3.36 12.99 -7.83
CA ASP A 44 3.19 11.55 -7.63
C ASP A 44 4.56 10.95 -7.23
N PHE A 45 4.67 10.45 -6.00
CA PHE A 45 5.87 9.75 -5.53
C PHE A 45 5.61 8.24 -5.55
N THR A 46 6.42 7.49 -6.29
CA THR A 46 6.31 6.03 -6.31
C THR A 46 7.00 5.47 -5.08
N ILE A 47 6.21 4.95 -4.15
CA ILE A 47 6.72 4.29 -2.94
C ILE A 47 7.17 2.88 -3.31
N ARG A 48 8.42 2.58 -2.96
CA ARG A 48 9.15 1.35 -3.31
C ARG A 48 9.34 0.43 -2.12
N ASN A 49 8.72 0.76 -1.00
CA ASN A 49 8.86 0.04 0.25
C ASN A 49 7.64 -0.84 0.50
N ALA A 50 7.89 -2.05 0.98
CA ALA A 50 6.84 -2.95 1.44
C ALA A 50 7.25 -3.64 2.73
N LEU A 51 6.27 -4.13 3.46
CA LEU A 51 6.44 -4.87 4.70
C LEU A 51 5.81 -6.24 4.51
N VAL A 52 6.60 -7.29 4.72
CA VAL A 52 6.09 -8.65 4.82
C VAL A 52 6.03 -9.00 6.30
N VAL A 53 4.85 -9.43 6.76
CA VAL A 53 4.62 -9.85 8.14
C VAL A 53 4.31 -11.34 8.15
N GLY A 54 5.10 -12.09 8.91
CA GLY A 54 4.85 -13.51 9.17
C GLY A 54 4.57 -13.72 10.65
N VAL A 55 3.51 -14.45 10.97
CA VAL A 55 3.10 -14.70 12.35
C VAL A 55 3.20 -16.21 12.62
N TYR A 56 3.92 -16.57 13.69
CA TYR A 56 4.09 -17.95 14.14
C TYR A 56 3.76 -18.05 15.63
N PRO A 57 2.47 -18.11 15.98
CA PRO A 57 2.03 -18.06 17.37
C PRO A 57 2.63 -19.21 18.19
N GLY A 58 3.18 -18.87 19.36
CA GLY A 58 3.73 -19.85 20.32
C GLY A 58 5.18 -20.27 20.07
N ALA A 59 5.86 -19.75 19.04
CA ALA A 59 7.28 -20.01 18.80
C ALA A 59 8.18 -18.99 19.53
N SER A 60 9.31 -19.46 20.05
CA SER A 60 10.36 -18.58 20.62
C SER A 60 11.02 -17.74 19.52
N SER A 61 11.67 -16.63 19.89
CA SER A 61 12.36 -15.78 18.90
C SER A 61 13.38 -16.56 18.07
N GLU A 62 14.11 -17.49 18.68
CA GLU A 62 15.11 -18.34 17.99
C GLU A 62 14.44 -19.30 17.01
N GLN A 63 13.31 -19.90 17.40
CA GLN A 63 12.53 -20.77 16.51
C GLN A 63 11.94 -20.01 15.33
N VAL A 64 11.44 -18.79 15.55
CA VAL A 64 10.95 -17.92 14.46
C VAL A 64 12.10 -17.56 13.53
N GLU A 65 13.27 -17.25 14.06
CA GLU A 65 14.43 -16.91 13.24
C GLU A 65 14.84 -18.07 12.33
N GLU A 66 15.02 -19.26 12.90
CA GLU A 66 15.49 -20.43 12.17
C GLU A 66 14.45 -20.98 11.19
N GLN A 67 13.19 -21.06 11.60
CA GLN A 67 12.14 -21.74 10.83
C GLN A 67 11.33 -20.81 9.91
N LEU A 68 11.34 -19.50 10.16
CA LEU A 68 10.56 -18.53 9.38
C LEU A 68 11.44 -17.45 8.77
N THR A 69 12.24 -16.74 9.56
CA THR A 69 13.00 -15.57 9.09
C THR A 69 14.06 -15.97 8.05
N ILE A 70 14.92 -16.95 8.33
CA ILE A 70 16.00 -17.36 7.41
C ILE A 70 15.44 -17.92 6.09
N PRO A 71 14.45 -18.85 6.08
CA PRO A 71 13.85 -19.33 4.84
C PRO A 71 13.19 -18.21 4.03
N LEU A 72 12.47 -17.31 4.71
CA LEU A 72 11.78 -16.18 4.08
C LEU A 72 12.78 -15.18 3.48
N GLU A 73 13.84 -14.83 4.21
CA GLU A 73 14.92 -13.98 3.74
C GLU A 73 15.58 -14.55 2.49
N LYS A 74 15.91 -15.84 2.49
CA LYS A 74 16.53 -16.51 1.35
C LYS A 74 15.63 -16.50 0.12
N ARG A 75 14.31 -16.67 0.30
CA ARG A 75 13.34 -16.61 -0.80
C ARG A 75 13.22 -15.21 -1.35
N ILE A 76 13.09 -14.21 -0.48
CA ILE A 76 12.91 -12.81 -0.86
C ILE A 76 14.19 -12.27 -1.52
N LEU A 77 15.37 -12.44 -0.92
CA LEU A 77 16.63 -11.92 -1.48
C LEU A 77 17.08 -12.61 -2.79
N SER A 78 16.33 -13.63 -3.25
CA SER A 78 16.54 -14.25 -4.56
C SER A 78 16.03 -13.37 -5.72
N TYR A 79 15.12 -12.43 -5.45
CA TYR A 79 14.64 -11.45 -6.44
C TYR A 79 15.73 -10.44 -6.77
N LYS A 80 15.88 -10.12 -8.06
CA LYS A 80 16.87 -9.13 -8.55
C LYS A 80 16.42 -7.69 -8.32
N GLU A 81 15.13 -7.52 -8.14
CA GLU A 81 14.40 -6.27 -8.00
C GLU A 81 14.59 -5.66 -6.60
N ILE A 82 15.00 -6.48 -5.62
CA ILE A 82 15.15 -6.08 -4.22
C ILE A 82 16.54 -5.52 -3.94
N ASP A 83 16.57 -4.37 -3.28
CA ASP A 83 17.80 -3.76 -2.78
C ASP A 83 18.21 -4.45 -1.47
N ARG A 84 19.30 -5.21 -1.52
CA ARG A 84 19.81 -5.99 -0.38
C ARG A 84 20.41 -5.13 0.73
N GLU A 85 20.88 -3.92 0.41
CA GLU A 85 21.55 -3.06 1.40
C GLU A 85 20.54 -2.35 2.31
N LYS A 86 19.31 -2.15 1.81
CA LYS A 86 18.24 -1.44 2.51
C LYS A 86 17.16 -2.34 3.09
N THR A 87 17.16 -3.61 2.70
CA THR A 87 16.20 -4.61 3.18
C THR A 87 16.69 -5.22 4.49
N TYR A 88 15.81 -5.34 5.49
CA TYR A 88 16.16 -5.94 6.78
C TYR A 88 14.97 -6.65 7.43
N SER A 89 15.26 -7.62 8.30
CA SER A 89 14.27 -8.37 9.08
C SER A 89 14.35 -7.99 10.57
N LEU A 90 13.20 -7.98 11.24
CA LEU A 90 13.07 -7.80 12.67
C LEU A 90 12.25 -8.97 13.20
N THR A 91 12.94 -9.91 13.85
CA THR A 91 12.32 -11.07 14.49
C THR A 91 11.97 -10.75 15.94
N ARG A 92 10.79 -11.17 16.36
CA ARG A 92 10.30 -11.14 17.75
C ARG A 92 9.60 -12.45 18.07
N GLU A 93 9.26 -12.64 19.34
CA GLU A 93 8.48 -13.79 19.79
C GLU A 93 7.17 -13.90 18.98
N GLY A 94 7.03 -15.02 18.28
CA GLY A 94 5.89 -15.35 17.43
C GLY A 94 5.60 -14.44 16.23
N ILE A 95 6.48 -13.50 15.87
CA ILE A 95 6.26 -12.61 14.72
C ILE A 95 7.58 -12.16 14.08
N VAL A 96 7.58 -12.06 12.75
CA VAL A 96 8.66 -11.46 11.97
C VAL A 96 8.13 -10.32 11.12
N TYR A 97 8.87 -9.22 11.11
CA TYR A 97 8.69 -8.09 10.20
C TYR A 97 9.82 -8.07 9.21
N PHE A 98 9.52 -8.04 7.92
CA PHE A 98 10.52 -8.02 6.87
C PHE A 98 10.29 -6.77 6.01
N VAL A 99 11.21 -5.80 6.12
CA VAL A 99 11.11 -4.51 5.44
C VAL A 99 11.84 -4.60 4.11
N LEU A 100 11.09 -4.47 3.02
CA LEU A 100 11.56 -4.55 1.64
C LEU A 100 11.78 -3.16 1.08
N ASP A 101 12.89 -2.98 0.36
CA ASP A 101 13.14 -1.82 -0.50
C ASP A 101 13.42 -2.31 -1.93
N LEU A 102 12.71 -1.75 -2.91
CA LEU A 102 12.92 -2.08 -4.32
C LEU A 102 13.92 -1.14 -4.96
N THR A 103 14.81 -1.73 -5.76
CA THR A 103 15.81 -0.99 -6.55
C THR A 103 15.13 0.05 -7.45
N GLU A 104 15.76 1.22 -7.61
CA GLU A 104 15.24 2.32 -8.44
C GLU A 104 14.94 1.94 -9.91
N LYS A 105 15.56 0.87 -10.40
CA LYS A 105 15.39 0.34 -11.76
C LYS A 105 14.00 -0.23 -12.01
N GLU A 106 13.27 -0.61 -10.96
CA GLU A 106 11.93 -1.15 -11.11
C GLU A 106 10.92 -0.07 -11.45
N LYS A 107 10.32 -0.16 -12.64
CA LYS A 107 9.34 0.82 -13.11
C LYS A 107 7.92 0.52 -12.62
N THR A 108 7.66 -0.71 -12.17
CA THR A 108 6.29 -1.18 -11.84
C THR A 108 6.24 -1.93 -10.50
N PRO A 109 6.39 -1.24 -9.36
CA PRO A 109 6.40 -1.88 -8.04
C PRO A 109 5.09 -2.61 -7.72
N ARG A 110 3.93 -2.13 -8.22
CA ARG A 110 2.64 -2.78 -7.97
C ARG A 110 2.55 -4.19 -8.53
N ASN A 111 3.09 -4.43 -9.72
CA ASN A 111 3.12 -5.77 -10.33
C ASN A 111 4.06 -6.69 -9.56
N PHE A 112 5.22 -6.17 -9.13
CA PHE A 112 6.15 -6.90 -8.30
C PHE A 112 5.49 -7.38 -6.99
N TYR A 113 4.81 -6.50 -6.25
CA TYR A 113 4.15 -6.90 -5.00
C TYR A 113 3.02 -7.89 -5.20
N THR A 114 2.32 -7.85 -6.34
CA THR A 114 1.28 -8.83 -6.67
C THR A 114 1.89 -10.20 -6.90
N ASN A 115 2.98 -10.27 -7.67
CA ASN A 115 3.72 -11.52 -7.90
C ASN A 115 4.34 -12.05 -6.62
N LEU A 116 4.90 -11.16 -5.78
CA LEU A 116 5.46 -11.51 -4.48
C LEU A 116 4.41 -12.12 -3.55
N ARG A 117 3.19 -11.56 -3.50
CA ARG A 117 2.09 -12.16 -2.71
C ARG A 117 1.79 -13.58 -3.15
N LEU A 118 1.63 -13.80 -4.45
CA LEU A 118 1.36 -15.13 -5.00
C LEU A 118 2.49 -16.12 -4.68
N ASP A 119 3.75 -15.68 -4.80
CA ASP A 119 4.91 -16.50 -4.48
C ASP A 119 4.99 -16.86 -3.00
N LEU A 120 4.71 -15.90 -2.11
CA LEU A 120 4.71 -16.12 -0.67
C LEU A 120 3.55 -17.02 -0.22
N ASP A 121 2.40 -16.93 -0.88
CA ASP A 121 1.27 -17.83 -0.65
C ASP A 121 1.62 -19.27 -1.04
N GLU A 122 2.34 -19.49 -2.14
CA GLU A 122 2.86 -20.80 -2.53
C GLU A 122 3.95 -21.29 -1.55
N PHE A 123 4.85 -20.38 -1.15
CA PHE A 123 5.94 -20.67 -0.22
C PHE A 123 5.43 -21.06 1.18
N LYS A 124 4.25 -20.58 1.58
CA LYS A 124 3.62 -20.97 2.85
C LYS A 124 3.47 -22.48 3.00
N ALA A 125 3.32 -23.23 1.91
CA ALA A 125 3.26 -24.70 1.95
C ALA A 125 4.57 -25.37 2.39
N GLN A 126 5.70 -24.66 2.30
CA GLN A 126 7.02 -25.13 2.73
C GLN A 126 7.35 -24.71 4.17
N LEU A 127 6.53 -23.86 4.78
CA LEU A 127 6.69 -23.39 6.16
C LEU A 127 6.03 -24.36 7.16
N PRO A 128 6.44 -24.33 8.44
CA PRO A 128 5.81 -25.13 9.49
C PRO A 128 4.30 -24.89 9.58
N PRO A 129 3.50 -25.91 9.95
CA PRO A 129 2.03 -25.83 9.95
C PRO A 129 1.46 -24.81 10.93
N GLY A 130 2.25 -24.33 11.89
CA GLY A 130 1.86 -23.28 12.84
C GLY A 130 2.00 -21.86 12.30
N VAL A 131 2.57 -21.66 11.11
CA VAL A 131 2.75 -20.32 10.53
C VAL A 131 1.45 -19.86 9.84
N LEU A 132 0.97 -18.68 10.24
CA LEU A 132 -0.17 -18.01 9.62
C LEU A 132 0.20 -17.48 8.21
N PRO A 133 -0.79 -17.17 7.36
CA PRO A 133 -0.53 -16.59 6.03
C PRO A 133 0.38 -15.36 6.10
N LEU A 134 1.34 -15.28 5.19
CA LEU A 134 2.27 -14.16 5.09
C LEU A 134 1.54 -12.94 4.53
N MET A 135 1.59 -11.82 5.25
CA MET A 135 0.91 -10.59 4.85
C MET A 135 1.90 -9.65 4.17
N VAL A 136 1.68 -9.31 2.90
CA VAL A 136 2.45 -8.28 2.19
C VAL A 136 1.67 -6.96 2.21
N ILE A 137 2.19 -5.99 2.95
CA ILE A 137 1.67 -4.63 3.04
C ILE A 137 2.56 -3.78 2.13
N SER A 138 1.99 -3.16 1.09
CA SER A 138 2.74 -2.33 0.13
C SER A 138 2.17 -0.92 -0.02
N GLU A 139 1.11 -0.61 0.70
CA GLU A 139 0.39 0.68 0.62
C GLU A 139 0.92 1.67 1.66
N PHE A 140 2.24 1.65 1.88
CA PHE A 140 2.89 2.64 2.74
C PHE A 140 2.86 3.99 2.04
N GLY A 141 2.45 5.04 2.76
CA GLY A 141 2.43 6.43 2.30
C GLY A 141 1.31 6.83 1.32
N GLU A 142 0.27 5.99 1.17
CA GLU A 142 -1.00 6.50 0.63
C GLU A 142 -1.58 7.54 1.61
N THR A 143 -1.66 8.79 1.17
CA THR A 143 -2.25 9.87 1.97
C THR A 143 -3.77 9.77 1.96
N SER A 144 -4.40 9.94 3.11
CA SER A 144 -5.86 10.08 3.20
C SER A 144 -6.23 11.52 2.90
N ALA A 145 -6.89 11.76 1.77
CA ALA A 145 -7.33 13.10 1.39
C ALA A 145 -8.45 13.63 2.32
N ILE A 146 -9.31 12.72 2.82
CA ILE A 146 -10.43 13.04 3.69
C ILE A 146 -10.49 11.99 4.79
N LEU A 147 -10.59 12.44 6.04
CA LEU A 147 -10.89 11.59 7.20
C LEU A 147 -12.34 11.85 7.62
N ILE A 148 -13.12 10.79 7.79
CA ILE A 148 -14.51 10.86 8.26
C ILE A 148 -14.61 10.01 9.51
N THR A 149 -15.18 10.58 10.58
CA THR A 149 -15.43 9.88 11.83
C THR A 149 -16.94 9.77 12.04
N LEU A 150 -17.41 8.60 12.45
CA LEU A 150 -18.79 8.40 12.88
C LEU A 150 -18.80 8.19 14.39
N GLU A 151 -19.72 8.88 15.05
CA GLU A 151 -19.94 8.79 16.49
C GLU A 151 -21.44 8.73 16.74
N SER A 152 -21.84 7.94 17.74
CA SER A 152 -23.23 7.86 18.19
C SER A 152 -23.28 7.48 19.67
N GLU A 153 -24.12 8.18 20.44
CA GLU A 153 -24.37 7.86 21.84
C GLU A 153 -25.43 6.76 22.02
N SER A 154 -26.25 6.51 20.99
CA SER A 154 -27.42 5.63 21.07
C SER A 154 -27.29 4.32 20.30
N LEU A 155 -26.39 4.25 19.32
CA LEU A 155 -26.17 3.07 18.49
C LEU A 155 -25.08 2.18 19.09
N THR A 156 -25.25 0.87 18.95
CA THR A 156 -24.16 -0.08 19.24
C THR A 156 -23.10 -0.04 18.14
N TYR A 157 -21.89 -0.54 18.43
CA TYR A 157 -20.80 -0.60 17.45
C TYR A 157 -21.17 -1.36 16.18
N ASP A 158 -21.95 -2.44 16.31
CA ASP A 158 -22.47 -3.23 15.17
C ASP A 158 -23.39 -2.38 14.26
N GLN A 159 -24.34 -1.66 14.86
CA GLN A 159 -25.22 -0.76 14.11
C GLN A 159 -24.47 0.42 13.47
N LEU A 160 -23.38 0.86 14.09
CA LEU A 160 -22.51 1.89 13.54
C LEU A 160 -21.72 1.37 12.33
N ASP A 161 -21.29 0.11 12.37
CA ASP A 161 -20.63 -0.57 11.25
C ASP A 161 -21.59 -0.77 10.06
N ASP A 162 -22.83 -1.14 10.31
CA ASP A 162 -23.91 -1.15 9.29
C ASP A 162 -24.11 0.23 8.64
N CYS A 163 -23.97 1.30 9.42
CA CYS A 163 -24.06 2.66 8.91
C CYS A 163 -22.86 3.02 8.03
N LEU A 164 -21.65 2.64 8.46
CA LEU A 164 -20.41 2.74 7.69
C LEU A 164 -20.52 1.97 6.37
N ASP A 165 -21.02 0.74 6.37
CA ASP A 165 -21.23 -0.08 5.17
C ASP A 165 -22.09 0.64 4.13
N ARG A 166 -23.21 1.22 4.58
CA ARG A 166 -24.09 1.99 3.69
C ARG A 166 -23.41 3.25 3.15
N LEU A 167 -22.62 3.93 3.97
CA LEU A 167 -21.88 5.12 3.55
C LEU A 167 -20.84 4.75 2.49
N GLU A 168 -20.03 3.72 2.75
CA GLU A 168 -19.03 3.24 1.80
C GLU A 168 -19.63 2.77 0.49
N GLY A 169 -20.76 2.05 0.55
CA GLY A 169 -21.50 1.60 -0.64
C GLY A 169 -21.93 2.76 -1.54
N ARG A 170 -22.17 3.95 -0.97
CA ARG A 170 -22.52 5.16 -1.73
C ARG A 170 -21.31 5.93 -2.23
N LEU A 171 -20.17 5.85 -1.55
CA LEU A 171 -18.95 6.57 -1.90
C LEU A 171 -18.11 5.81 -2.94
N ARG A 172 -18.03 4.47 -2.85
CA ARG A 172 -17.23 3.61 -3.73
C ARG A 172 -17.52 3.77 -5.24
N PRO A 173 -18.76 4.02 -5.71
CA PRO A 173 -19.04 4.22 -7.13
C PRO A 173 -18.55 5.56 -7.69
N LEU A 174 -18.17 6.52 -6.85
CA LEU A 174 -17.78 7.85 -7.30
C LEU A 174 -16.38 7.78 -7.95
N PRO A 175 -16.18 8.30 -9.17
CA PRO A 175 -14.90 8.19 -9.89
C PRO A 175 -13.74 8.94 -9.22
N ILE A 176 -14.04 9.84 -8.27
CA ILE A 176 -13.05 10.58 -7.48
C ILE A 176 -12.51 9.75 -6.30
N VAL A 177 -13.17 8.65 -5.93
CA VAL A 177 -12.81 7.82 -4.78
C VAL A 177 -11.96 6.66 -5.24
N THR A 178 -10.67 6.69 -4.91
CA THR A 178 -9.71 5.63 -5.27
C THR A 178 -9.74 4.47 -4.28
N ASN A 179 -9.76 4.77 -2.98
CA ASN A 179 -9.66 3.78 -1.90
C ASN A 179 -10.39 4.28 -0.65
N ILE A 180 -10.97 3.37 0.13
CA ILE A 180 -11.61 3.66 1.42
C ILE A 180 -11.02 2.69 2.45
N LYS A 181 -10.51 3.24 3.56
CA LYS A 181 -9.93 2.45 4.66
C LYS A 181 -10.71 2.71 5.95
N ARG A 182 -11.07 1.64 6.65
CA ARG A 182 -11.69 1.70 7.97
C ARG A 182 -10.64 1.62 9.07
N TYR A 183 -10.89 2.33 10.16
CA TYR A 183 -10.04 2.31 11.35
C TYR A 183 -10.93 2.26 12.60
N GLY A 184 -10.46 1.55 13.62
CA GLY A 184 -11.14 1.49 14.93
C GLY A 184 -12.33 0.54 15.01
N GLN A 185 -12.49 -0.38 14.06
CA GLN A 185 -13.54 -1.39 14.13
C GLN A 185 -13.28 -2.35 15.30
N GLN A 186 -14.30 -2.57 16.12
CA GLN A 186 -14.25 -3.54 17.21
C GLN A 186 -14.60 -4.92 16.65
N GLN A 187 -13.65 -5.86 16.68
CA GLN A 187 -13.91 -7.22 16.24
C GLN A 187 -14.78 -7.96 17.26
N GLU A 188 -15.84 -8.61 16.77
CA GLU A 188 -16.63 -9.50 17.60
C GLU A 188 -15.80 -10.73 17.99
N GLN A 189 -15.72 -11.00 19.29
CA GLN A 189 -15.03 -12.17 19.83
C GLN A 189 -16.01 -12.96 20.69
N ILE A 190 -16.26 -14.21 20.30
CA ILE A 190 -17.06 -15.15 21.08
C ILE A 190 -16.12 -15.93 21.99
N ASN A 191 -16.15 -15.61 23.28
CA ASN A 191 -15.40 -16.35 24.29
C ASN A 191 -16.26 -17.46 24.88
N ILE A 192 -15.84 -18.71 24.70
CA ILE A 192 -16.48 -19.87 25.32
C ILE A 192 -15.71 -20.19 26.60
N TYR A 193 -16.33 -19.89 27.73
CA TYR A 193 -15.78 -20.23 29.04
C TYR A 193 -16.27 -21.61 29.47
N LEU A 194 -15.34 -22.56 29.56
CA LEU A 194 -15.62 -23.93 29.96
C LEU A 194 -15.50 -24.08 31.48
N ASP A 195 -16.55 -24.60 32.11
CA ASP A 195 -16.56 -24.96 33.52
C ASP A 195 -15.92 -26.33 33.72
N LYS A 196 -14.71 -26.35 34.29
CA LYS A 196 -13.90 -27.56 34.49
C LYS A 196 -14.59 -28.57 35.41
N GLU A 197 -15.35 -28.11 36.41
CA GLU A 197 -16.01 -29.00 37.37
C GLU A 197 -17.17 -29.74 36.71
N LYS A 198 -17.96 -29.03 35.89
CA LYS A 198 -19.02 -29.66 35.09
C LYS A 198 -18.46 -30.61 34.05
N LEU A 199 -17.38 -30.24 33.36
CA LEU A 199 -16.73 -31.14 32.39
C LEU A 199 -16.27 -32.45 33.04
N ALA A 200 -15.68 -32.38 34.23
CA ALA A 200 -15.28 -33.56 34.99
C ALA A 200 -16.48 -34.41 35.42
N ALA A 201 -17.59 -33.79 35.84
CA ALA A 201 -18.82 -34.49 36.19
C ALA A 201 -19.47 -35.22 34.99
N TYR A 202 -19.32 -34.68 33.79
CA TYR A 202 -19.79 -35.29 32.55
C TYR A 202 -18.75 -36.19 31.86
N ALA A 203 -17.57 -36.39 32.47
CA ALA A 203 -16.44 -37.14 31.90
C ALA A 203 -16.04 -36.70 30.47
N LEU A 204 -16.21 -35.41 30.16
CA LEU A 204 -15.87 -34.82 28.87
C LEU A 204 -14.47 -34.19 28.92
N ASN A 205 -13.71 -34.35 27.83
CA ASN A 205 -12.39 -33.73 27.68
C ASN A 205 -12.51 -32.40 26.90
N THR A 206 -11.66 -31.42 27.21
CA THR A 206 -11.62 -30.11 26.53
C THR A 206 -11.30 -30.18 25.04
N GLN A 207 -10.81 -31.32 24.54
CA GLN A 207 -10.60 -31.55 23.10
C GLN A 207 -11.86 -32.04 22.35
N GLN A 208 -12.94 -32.40 23.07
CA GLN A 208 -14.17 -32.94 22.49
C GLN A 208 -15.27 -31.87 22.30
N ILE A 209 -15.00 -30.63 22.68
CA ILE A 209 -15.89 -29.45 22.61
C ILE A 209 -15.12 -28.37 21.85
#